data_AF-A0A933X312-F1
#
_entry.id   AF-A0A933X312-F1
#
_cell.length_a   1.000
_cell.length_b   1.000
_cell.length_c   1.000
_cell.angle_alpha   90.00
_cell.angle_beta   90.00
_cell.angle_gamma   90.00
#
_symmetry.space_group_name_H-M   'P 1'
#
loop_
_entity.id
_entity.type
_entity.pdbx_description
1 polymer ?
#
loop_
_entity_poly.entity_id
_entity_poly.type
_entity_poly.pdbx_seq_one_letter_code
_entity_poly.pdbx_strand_id
1 'polypeptide(L)'
;DGALGPVVLRATDDRGRTGGTLCAERLRLEASIAARTVTIVLEDGYERRGDVRVPFPSVEPSAGAEPPTAPLARSGRRRIELTHVDPRPWIDAAPEIFRPADREPPPDDGRWDLLAVRAALDVLLRQDLSAGAWRLAGLAGVQAGVLRDVQLDQLDADGAIVRKLFADRMRIDAGERGVRIELESGAVLRGDAKTPFLEGRYVIFLPRADLVEWRAAGVPGLSDAPRRR
;
A
#
# COMPACT_ATOMS: atom_id res chain seq x y z
N ASP A 1 -11.67 5.64 -11.70
CA ASP A 1 -11.27 4.53 -10.81
C ASP A 1 -11.95 3.26 -11.21
N GLY A 2 -11.19 2.25 -11.65
CA GLY A 2 -11.73 0.97 -12.08
C GLY A 2 -12.60 0.34 -11.00
N ALA A 3 -13.87 0.10 -11.31
CA ALA A 3 -14.87 -0.44 -10.40
C ALA A 3 -16.05 -1.04 -11.18
N LEU A 4 -16.73 -2.01 -10.58
CA LEU A 4 -18.01 -2.56 -11.04
C LEU A 4 -19.10 -2.24 -10.02
N GLY A 5 -20.37 -2.30 -10.42
CA GLY A 5 -21.49 -2.15 -9.49
C GLY A 5 -22.86 -2.21 -10.17
N PRO A 6 -23.95 -2.43 -9.42
CA PRO A 6 -24.03 -2.99 -8.05
C PRO A 6 -23.57 -4.46 -7.98
N VAL A 7 -23.08 -4.90 -6.82
CA VAL A 7 -22.60 -6.28 -6.63
C VAL A 7 -23.23 -7.00 -5.45
N VAL A 8 -23.34 -8.32 -5.57
CA VAL A 8 -23.75 -9.23 -4.50
C VAL A 8 -22.76 -10.39 -4.43
N LEU A 9 -22.06 -10.52 -3.30
CA LEU A 9 -21.16 -11.64 -3.03
C LEU A 9 -21.77 -12.55 -1.97
N ARG A 10 -21.68 -13.87 -2.18
CA ARG A 10 -22.10 -14.87 -1.19
C ARG A 10 -20.85 -15.43 -0.49
N ALA A 11 -20.79 -15.26 0.82
CA ALA A 11 -19.77 -15.92 1.62
C ALA A 11 -20.16 -17.39 1.79
N THR A 12 -19.28 -18.31 1.39
CA THR A 12 -19.46 -19.74 1.58
C THR A 12 -18.36 -20.30 2.47
N ASP A 13 -18.70 -21.26 3.32
CA ASP A 13 -17.71 -22.03 4.10
C ASP A 13 -17.08 -23.14 3.23
N ASP A 14 -16.11 -23.87 3.79
CA ASP A 14 -15.41 -24.96 3.11
C ASP A 14 -16.32 -26.14 2.68
N ARG A 15 -17.58 -26.14 3.15
CA ARG A 15 -18.62 -27.12 2.79
C ARG A 15 -19.64 -26.54 1.79
N GLY A 16 -19.38 -25.34 1.27
CA GLY A 16 -20.26 -24.63 0.34
C GLY A 16 -21.49 -24.01 0.99
N ARG A 17 -21.61 -24.02 2.32
CA ARG A 17 -22.77 -23.44 3.02
C ARG A 17 -22.65 -21.93 3.06
N THR A 18 -23.73 -21.24 2.72
CA THR A 18 -23.75 -19.78 2.72
C THR A 18 -23.82 -19.24 4.15
N GLY A 19 -22.77 -18.52 4.58
CA GLY A 19 -22.68 -17.88 5.90
C GLY A 19 -23.26 -16.46 5.94
N GLY A 20 -23.43 -15.82 4.78
CA GLY A 20 -23.96 -14.47 4.65
C GLY A 20 -23.87 -13.94 3.23
N THR A 21 -24.47 -12.77 3.00
CA THR A 21 -24.41 -12.07 1.71
C THR A 21 -23.85 -10.67 1.91
N LEU A 22 -22.86 -10.29 1.11
CA LEU A 22 -22.33 -8.93 1.05
C LEU A 22 -22.95 -8.22 -0.15
N CYS A 23 -23.59 -7.09 0.10
CA CYS A 23 -24.18 -6.25 -0.93
C CYS A 23 -23.42 -4.93 -0.94
N ALA A 24 -23.03 -4.42 -2.11
CA ALA A 24 -22.31 -3.15 -2.24
C ALA A 24 -22.70 -2.43 -3.53
N GLU A 25 -22.72 -1.10 -3.50
CA GLU A 25 -22.93 -0.31 -4.72
C GLU A 25 -21.73 -0.39 -5.66
N ARG A 26 -20.53 -0.53 -5.09
CA ARG A 26 -19.29 -0.57 -5.89
C ARG A 26 -18.34 -1.64 -5.38
N LEU A 27 -17.71 -2.33 -6.33
CA LEU A 27 -16.61 -3.26 -6.11
C LEU A 27 -15.41 -2.80 -6.93
N ARG A 28 -14.24 -2.80 -6.30
CA ARG A 28 -12.96 -2.69 -7.01
C ARG A 28 -11.92 -3.57 -6.37
N LEU A 29 -10.86 -3.84 -7.12
CA LEU A 29 -9.70 -4.56 -6.64
C LEU A 29 -8.51 -3.60 -6.45
N GLU A 30 -7.75 -3.85 -5.39
CA GLU A 30 -6.44 -3.27 -5.18
C GLU A 30 -5.43 -4.41 -5.26
N ALA A 31 -4.34 -4.20 -6.00
CA ALA A 31 -3.26 -5.18 -6.10
C ALA A 31 -1.97 -4.61 -5.53
N SER A 32 -1.15 -5.52 -5.02
CA SER A 32 0.29 -5.28 -4.89
C SER A 32 1.04 -6.40 -5.58
N ILE A 33 1.78 -6.06 -6.62
CA ILE A 33 2.65 -7.00 -7.34
C ILE A 33 3.85 -7.37 -6.45
N ALA A 34 4.49 -6.38 -5.84
CA ALA A 34 5.64 -6.59 -4.96
C ALA A 34 5.25 -7.44 -3.75
N ALA A 35 4.06 -7.22 -3.19
CA ALA A 35 3.57 -7.97 -2.07
C ALA A 35 2.79 -9.23 -2.45
N ARG A 36 2.48 -9.52 -3.72
CA ARG A 36 1.63 -10.68 -4.09
C ARG A 36 0.35 -10.75 -3.24
N THR A 37 -0.44 -9.69 -3.31
CA THR A 37 -1.73 -9.58 -2.62
C THR A 37 -2.79 -8.98 -3.52
N VAL A 38 -4.04 -9.41 -3.35
CA VAL A 38 -5.23 -8.77 -3.91
C VAL A 38 -6.17 -8.41 -2.77
N THR A 39 -6.74 -7.21 -2.77
CA THR A 39 -7.78 -6.81 -1.82
C THR A 39 -9.06 -6.51 -2.58
N ILE A 40 -10.13 -7.22 -2.22
CA ILE A 40 -11.48 -6.91 -2.68
C ILE A 40 -12.00 -5.77 -1.82
N VAL A 41 -12.38 -4.68 -2.49
CA VAL A 41 -12.91 -3.48 -1.86
C VAL A 41 -14.38 -3.36 -2.23
N LEU A 42 -15.24 -3.38 -1.21
CA LEU A 42 -16.66 -3.14 -1.32
C LEU A 42 -16.99 -1.79 -0.68
N GLU A 43 -17.64 -0.92 -1.41
CA GLU A 43 -17.99 0.45 -0.99
C GLU A 43 -19.51 0.60 -0.94
N ASP A 44 -19.99 1.35 0.06
CA ASP A 44 -21.39 1.73 0.22
C ASP A 44 -22.32 0.52 0.26
N GLY A 45 -22.15 -0.32 1.29
CA GLY A 45 -22.81 -1.61 1.35
C GLY A 45 -23.10 -2.12 2.76
N TYR A 46 -23.54 -3.37 2.83
CA TYR A 46 -23.88 -4.05 4.07
C TYR A 46 -23.65 -5.56 3.96
N GLU A 47 -23.47 -6.20 5.11
CA GLU A 47 -23.51 -7.63 5.27
C GLU A 47 -24.91 -8.06 5.76
N ARG A 48 -25.52 -9.01 5.07
CA ARG A 48 -26.77 -9.66 5.50
C ARG A 48 -26.47 -11.02 6.10
N ARG A 49 -26.89 -11.22 7.35
CA ARG A 49 -26.87 -12.51 8.06
C ARG A 49 -28.28 -12.84 8.53
N GLY A 50 -28.92 -13.81 7.88
CA GLY A 50 -30.35 -14.04 8.05
C GLY A 50 -31.16 -12.79 7.67
N ASP A 51 -31.95 -12.26 8.60
CA ASP A 51 -32.76 -11.04 8.39
C ASP A 51 -32.09 -9.77 8.91
N VAL A 52 -30.92 -9.88 9.53
CA VAL A 52 -30.17 -8.72 10.02
C VAL A 52 -29.28 -8.16 8.91
N ARG A 53 -29.37 -6.85 8.69
CA ARG A 53 -28.46 -6.08 7.83
C ARG A 53 -27.53 -5.24 8.70
N VAL A 54 -26.23 -5.45 8.53
CA VAL A 54 -25.18 -4.71 9.23
C VAL A 54 -24.43 -3.88 8.18
N PRO A 55 -24.50 -2.54 8.21
CA PRO A 55 -23.71 -1.70 7.31
C PRO A 55 -22.23 -2.02 7.38
N PHE A 56 -21.50 -1.76 6.29
CA PHE A 56 -20.05 -1.76 6.37
C PHE A 56 -19.57 -0.70 7.35
N PRO A 57 -18.45 -0.95 8.05
CA PRO A 57 -17.91 0.05 8.96
C PRO A 57 -17.56 1.32 8.18
N SER A 58 -18.00 2.46 8.69
CA SER A 58 -17.51 3.76 8.24
C SER A 58 -16.01 3.82 8.51
N VAL A 59 -15.24 4.28 7.53
CA VAL A 59 -13.88 4.77 7.81
C VAL A 59 -14.07 5.97 8.73
N GLU A 60 -13.38 6.03 9.87
CA GLU A 60 -13.56 7.14 10.81
C GLU A 60 -13.45 8.48 10.07
N PRO A 61 -14.40 9.40 10.28
CA PRO A 61 -14.25 10.73 9.71
C PRO A 61 -12.97 11.35 10.26
N SER A 62 -12.18 11.96 9.39
CA SER A 62 -11.20 12.97 9.80
C SER A 62 -11.89 13.92 10.79
N ALA A 63 -11.23 14.18 11.93
CA ALA A 63 -11.81 14.95 13.03
C ALA A 63 -12.53 16.22 12.53
N GLY A 64 -13.86 16.26 12.65
CA GLY A 64 -14.68 17.43 12.29
C GLY A 64 -15.91 17.18 11.40
N ALA A 65 -16.22 15.96 10.97
CA ALA A 65 -17.44 15.71 10.20
C ALA A 65 -18.65 15.45 11.12
N GLU A 66 -19.75 16.19 10.90
CA GLU A 66 -21.02 15.99 11.63
C GLU A 66 -21.61 14.59 11.34
N PRO A 67 -22.26 13.95 12.33
CA PRO A 67 -22.90 12.66 12.14
C PRO A 67 -24.09 12.76 11.17
N PRO A 68 -24.25 11.82 10.21
CA PRO A 68 -25.34 11.87 9.25
C PRO A 68 -26.69 11.60 9.94
N THR A 69 -27.68 12.44 9.60
CA THR A 69 -29.05 12.47 10.16
C THR A 69 -30.05 11.54 9.44
N ALA A 70 -29.59 10.59 8.60
CA ALA A 70 -30.45 9.73 7.78
C ALA A 70 -30.37 8.23 8.18
N PRO A 71 -31.46 7.45 8.03
CA PRO A 71 -31.54 6.06 8.49
C PRO A 71 -30.61 5.15 7.66
N LEU A 72 -29.65 4.50 8.34
CA LEU A 72 -28.72 3.49 7.79
C LEU A 72 -28.28 3.82 6.35
N ALA A 73 -27.69 5.00 6.17
CA ALA A 73 -27.03 5.34 4.91
C ALA A 73 -26.05 4.21 4.59
N ARG A 74 -26.08 3.71 3.34
CA ARG A 74 -25.08 2.79 2.80
C ARG A 74 -23.76 3.55 2.73
N SER A 75 -23.12 3.73 3.87
CA SER A 75 -21.83 4.38 4.00
C SER A 75 -20.88 3.37 4.62
N GLY A 76 -19.62 3.44 4.20
CA GLY A 76 -18.57 2.59 4.74
C GLY A 76 -18.01 1.59 3.74
N ARG A 77 -16.96 0.92 4.17
CA ARG A 77 -16.08 0.16 3.29
C ARG A 77 -15.76 -1.18 3.92
N ARG A 78 -15.95 -2.26 3.17
CA ARG A 78 -15.47 -3.60 3.55
C ARG A 78 -14.30 -3.97 2.67
N ARG A 79 -13.22 -4.39 3.32
CA ARG A 79 -12.02 -4.91 2.66
C ARG A 79 -11.92 -6.40 2.96
N ILE A 80 -11.66 -7.20 1.93
CA ILE A 80 -11.40 -8.63 2.04
C ILE A 80 -10.03 -8.88 1.43
N GLU A 81 -9.11 -9.36 2.25
CA GLU A 81 -7.70 -9.51 1.90
C GLU A 81 -7.44 -10.92 1.40
N LEU A 82 -6.86 -11.03 0.21
CA LEU A 82 -6.40 -12.28 -0.38
C LEU A 82 -4.87 -12.25 -0.36
N THR A 83 -4.31 -12.84 0.69
CA THR A 83 -2.86 -12.91 0.89
C THR A 83 -2.27 -14.07 0.08
N HIS A 84 -1.01 -13.93 -0.33
CA HIS A 84 -0.28 -14.93 -1.12
C HIS A 84 -0.87 -15.21 -2.51
N VAL A 85 -1.65 -14.28 -3.04
CA VAL A 85 -2.24 -14.35 -4.39
C VAL A 85 -1.38 -13.54 -5.36
N ASP A 86 -0.97 -14.14 -6.47
CA ASP A 86 -0.36 -13.39 -7.57
C ASP A 86 -1.44 -12.52 -8.25
N PRO A 87 -1.30 -11.18 -8.25
CA PRO A 87 -2.30 -10.32 -8.87
C PRO A 87 -2.24 -10.33 -10.39
N ARG A 88 -1.12 -10.76 -11.03
CA ARG A 88 -0.95 -10.64 -12.48
C ARG A 88 -2.04 -11.36 -13.28
N PRO A 89 -2.40 -12.63 -13.00
CA PRO A 89 -3.48 -13.30 -13.72
C PRO A 89 -4.84 -12.61 -13.56
N TRP A 90 -5.07 -11.92 -12.43
CA TRP A 90 -6.31 -11.20 -12.19
C TRP A 90 -6.35 -9.88 -12.97
N ILE A 91 -5.22 -9.15 -12.99
CA ILE A 91 -5.05 -7.92 -13.77
C ILE A 91 -5.21 -8.21 -15.26
N ASP A 92 -4.64 -9.32 -15.74
CA ASP A 92 -4.76 -9.72 -17.15
C ASP A 92 -6.20 -10.08 -17.53
N ALA A 93 -6.92 -10.75 -16.62
CA ALA A 93 -8.28 -11.23 -16.88
C ALA A 93 -9.36 -10.15 -16.77
N ALA A 94 -9.21 -9.21 -15.82
CA ALA A 94 -10.19 -8.17 -15.56
C ALA A 94 -9.49 -6.85 -15.17
N PRO A 95 -8.73 -6.23 -16.08
CA PRO A 95 -7.97 -5.03 -15.75
C PRO A 95 -8.89 -3.91 -15.24
N GLU A 96 -10.08 -3.75 -15.83
CA GLU A 96 -11.03 -2.66 -15.57
C GLU A 96 -11.48 -2.52 -14.12
N ILE A 97 -11.38 -3.58 -13.30
CA ILE A 97 -11.78 -3.56 -11.89
C ILE A 97 -10.65 -3.18 -10.94
N PHE A 98 -9.41 -3.11 -11.42
CA PHE A 98 -8.25 -2.65 -10.66
C PHE A 98 -8.08 -1.14 -10.72
N ARG A 99 -7.34 -0.53 -9.78
CA ARG A 99 -6.89 0.85 -9.94
C ARG A 99 -5.95 0.98 -11.15
N PRO A 100 -5.99 2.06 -11.93
CA PRO A 100 -5.08 2.24 -13.06
C PRO A 100 -3.61 2.04 -12.66
N ALA A 101 -3.23 2.60 -11.52
CA ALA A 101 -1.86 2.57 -11.02
C ALA A 101 -1.40 1.19 -10.52
N ASP A 102 -2.30 0.22 -10.36
CA ASP A 102 -1.96 -1.17 -10.00
C ASP A 102 -1.80 -2.06 -11.24
N ARG A 103 -2.16 -1.57 -12.44
CA ARG A 103 -2.09 -2.30 -13.72
C ARG A 103 -0.77 -2.07 -14.48
N GLU A 104 -0.02 -1.05 -14.09
CA GLU A 104 1.17 -0.64 -14.83
C GLU A 104 2.34 -1.58 -14.55
N PRO A 105 3.03 -2.13 -15.57
CA PRO A 105 4.29 -2.83 -15.35
C PRO A 105 5.30 -1.85 -14.75
N PRO A 106 6.26 -2.30 -13.93
CA PRO A 106 7.25 -1.40 -13.34
C PRO A 106 8.28 -1.02 -14.42
N PRO A 107 8.43 0.25 -14.81
CA PRO A 107 9.55 0.63 -15.66
C PRO A 107 10.53 1.41 -14.80
N ASP A 108 11.73 0.87 -14.63
CA ASP A 108 12.87 1.75 -14.42
C ASP A 108 12.98 2.66 -15.66
N ASP A 109 12.94 3.97 -15.47
CA ASP A 109 13.08 4.92 -16.57
C ASP A 109 14.55 5.06 -17.04
N GLY A 110 15.47 4.36 -16.37
CA GLY A 110 16.90 4.31 -16.67
C GLY A 110 17.59 5.66 -16.49
N ARG A 111 16.98 6.61 -15.78
CA ARG A 111 17.60 7.92 -15.48
C ARG A 111 18.41 7.91 -14.20
N TRP A 112 18.22 6.90 -13.35
CA TRP A 112 18.87 6.76 -12.07
C TRP A 112 19.87 5.62 -12.09
N ASP A 113 21.03 5.83 -11.46
CA ASP A 113 21.92 4.73 -11.12
C ASP A 113 21.34 3.99 -9.90
N LEU A 114 20.69 2.85 -10.14
CA LEU A 114 20.05 2.07 -9.08
C LEU A 114 21.03 1.58 -8.03
N LEU A 115 22.30 1.33 -8.39
CA LEU A 115 23.31 0.92 -7.42
C LEU A 115 23.65 2.08 -6.48
N ALA A 116 23.83 3.28 -7.04
CA ALA A 116 24.07 4.49 -6.25
C ALA A 116 22.87 4.83 -5.35
N VAL A 117 21.64 4.76 -5.88
CA VAL A 117 20.41 4.99 -5.10
C VAL A 117 20.30 4.00 -3.94
N ARG A 118 20.58 2.72 -4.19
CA ARG A 118 20.55 1.68 -3.14
C ARG A 118 21.58 1.94 -2.06
N ALA A 119 22.82 2.26 -2.45
CA ALA A 119 23.89 2.56 -1.51
C ALA A 119 23.57 3.79 -0.65
N ALA A 120 23.08 4.87 -1.28
CA ALA A 120 22.66 6.08 -0.57
C ALA A 120 21.55 5.80 0.43
N LEU A 121 20.47 5.11 0.02
CA LEU A 121 19.36 4.80 0.92
C LEU A 121 19.75 3.87 2.06
N ASP A 122 20.64 2.89 1.85
CA ASP A 122 21.09 2.01 2.95
C ASP A 122 21.86 2.76 4.03
N VAL A 123 22.62 3.81 3.66
CA VAL A 123 23.29 4.69 4.63
C VAL A 123 22.28 5.59 5.33
N LEU A 124 21.47 6.32 4.56
CA LEU A 124 20.56 7.34 5.08
C LEU A 124 19.48 6.76 6.01
N LEU A 125 18.92 5.59 5.66
CA LEU A 125 17.89 4.92 6.47
C LEU A 125 18.39 4.44 7.84
N ARG A 126 19.72 4.29 8.01
CA ARG A 126 20.33 3.86 9.27
C ARG A 126 20.67 5.02 10.21
N GLN A 127 20.67 6.26 9.70
CA GLN A 127 21.01 7.45 10.50
C GLN A 127 19.92 7.84 11.49
N ASP A 128 18.65 7.58 11.16
CA ASP A 128 17.51 7.89 12.03
C ASP A 128 16.83 6.64 12.56
N LEU A 129 17.14 6.31 13.82
CA LEU A 129 16.59 5.15 14.53
C LEU A 129 15.24 5.44 15.22
N SER A 130 14.70 6.65 15.14
CA SER A 130 13.47 7.03 15.85
C SER A 130 12.24 6.23 15.43
N ALA A 131 12.22 5.73 14.19
CA ALA A 131 11.19 4.82 13.67
C ALA A 131 11.68 3.35 13.60
N GLY A 132 12.79 3.02 14.26
CA GLY A 132 13.53 1.77 14.11
C GLY A 132 14.63 1.85 13.05
N ALA A 133 15.54 0.87 13.05
CA ALA A 133 16.58 0.77 12.02
C ALA A 133 15.97 0.22 10.73
N TRP A 134 16.09 0.94 9.62
CA TRP A 134 15.55 0.50 8.34
C TRP A 134 16.66 0.20 7.34
N ARG A 135 16.41 -0.78 6.47
CA ARG A 135 17.29 -1.13 5.35
C ARG A 135 16.49 -1.32 4.07
N LEU A 136 17.01 -0.83 2.97
CA LEU A 136 16.51 -1.17 1.64
C LEU A 136 16.99 -2.57 1.24
N ALA A 137 16.06 -3.53 1.17
CA ALA A 137 16.35 -4.91 0.78
C ALA A 137 16.12 -5.15 -0.73
N GLY A 138 15.18 -4.42 -1.35
CA GLY A 138 14.81 -4.59 -2.75
C GLY A 138 14.33 -3.28 -3.39
N LEU A 139 14.64 -3.12 -4.68
CA LEU A 139 14.25 -1.97 -5.52
C LEU A 139 14.32 -2.39 -7.00
N ALA A 140 13.21 -2.48 -7.71
CA ALA A 140 13.26 -2.86 -9.12
C ALA A 140 13.67 -1.70 -10.05
N GLY A 141 13.31 -0.46 -9.70
CA GLY A 141 13.58 0.68 -10.56
C GLY A 141 13.12 2.00 -9.99
N VAL A 142 13.40 3.09 -10.72
CA VAL A 142 12.87 4.42 -10.42
C VAL A 142 12.16 4.96 -11.65
N GLN A 143 10.96 5.50 -11.45
CA GLN A 143 10.18 6.12 -12.52
C GLN A 143 9.70 7.49 -12.08
N ALA A 144 10.10 8.55 -12.80
CA ALA A 144 9.67 9.91 -12.50
C ALA A 144 9.89 10.31 -11.02
N GLY A 145 11.01 9.85 -10.43
CA GLY A 145 11.35 10.11 -9.03
C GLY A 145 10.68 9.20 -8.00
N VAL A 146 9.82 8.26 -8.42
CA VAL A 146 9.16 7.28 -7.56
C VAL A 146 9.90 5.95 -7.62
N LEU A 147 10.23 5.39 -6.48
CA LEU A 147 10.87 4.07 -6.39
C LEU A 147 9.82 2.97 -6.56
N ARG A 148 10.13 1.94 -7.36
CA ARG A 148 9.18 0.88 -7.77
C ARG A 148 9.62 -0.50 -7.26
N ASP A 149 8.63 -1.32 -6.90
CA ASP A 149 8.78 -2.65 -6.31
C ASP A 149 9.84 -2.68 -5.20
N VAL A 150 9.52 -1.98 -4.13
CA VAL A 150 10.40 -1.74 -3.01
C VAL A 150 10.19 -2.78 -1.92
N GLN A 151 11.30 -3.24 -1.33
CA GLN A 151 11.29 -3.98 -0.08
C GLN A 151 12.12 -3.25 0.97
N LEU A 152 11.52 -2.96 2.12
CA LEU A 152 12.22 -2.44 3.31
C LEU A 152 12.21 -3.48 4.43
N ASP A 153 13.35 -3.70 5.06
CA ASP A 153 13.44 -4.48 6.29
C ASP A 153 13.59 -3.54 7.49
N GLN A 154 12.77 -3.73 8.53
CA GLN A 154 12.97 -3.13 9.85
C GLN A 154 13.84 -4.07 10.67
N LEU A 155 14.89 -3.53 11.26
CA LEU A 155 15.84 -4.25 12.11
C LEU A 155 15.64 -3.85 13.58
N ASP A 156 15.90 -4.79 14.49
CA ASP A 156 16.06 -4.49 15.91
C ASP A 156 17.50 -4.04 16.25
N ALA A 157 17.78 -3.88 17.54
CA ALA A 157 19.09 -3.45 18.04
C ALA A 157 20.21 -4.46 17.75
N ASP A 158 19.88 -5.75 17.60
CA ASP A 158 20.82 -6.82 17.28
C ASP A 158 21.01 -6.99 15.76
N GLY A 159 20.31 -6.20 14.96
CA GLY A 159 20.33 -6.25 13.50
C GLY A 159 19.45 -7.36 12.91
N ALA A 160 18.62 -8.02 13.71
CA ALA A 160 17.68 -9.03 13.24
C ALA A 160 16.43 -8.38 12.64
N ILE A 161 15.86 -9.03 11.62
CA ILE A 161 14.69 -8.50 10.90
C ILE A 161 13.42 -8.75 11.72
N VAL A 162 12.78 -7.69 12.19
CA VAL A 162 11.52 -7.76 12.95
C VAL A 162 10.28 -7.50 12.09
N ARG A 163 10.46 -6.89 10.92
CA ARG A 163 9.38 -6.56 9.99
C ARG A 163 9.90 -6.43 8.57
N LYS A 164 9.10 -6.84 7.59
CA LYS A 164 9.35 -6.57 6.17
C LYS A 164 8.19 -5.77 5.60
N LEU A 165 8.49 -4.77 4.79
CA LEU A 165 7.51 -4.01 4.01
C LEU A 165 7.76 -4.31 2.54
N PHE A 166 6.69 -4.60 1.81
CA PHE A 166 6.70 -4.74 0.36
C PHE A 166 5.77 -3.68 -0.20
N ALA A 167 6.17 -2.96 -1.23
CA ALA A 167 5.34 -1.91 -1.82
C ALA A 167 5.62 -1.77 -3.31
N ASP A 168 4.58 -1.54 -4.09
CA ASP A 168 4.74 -1.30 -5.53
C ASP A 168 5.33 0.09 -5.80
N ARG A 169 5.08 1.06 -4.89
CA ARG A 169 5.59 2.43 -4.97
C ARG A 169 6.09 2.92 -3.63
N MET A 170 7.21 3.64 -3.66
CA MET A 170 7.71 4.42 -2.52
C MET A 170 8.06 5.84 -3.00
N ARG A 171 7.51 6.83 -2.29
CA ARG A 171 7.84 8.26 -2.44
C ARG A 171 8.60 8.73 -1.23
N ILE A 172 9.55 9.63 -1.46
CA ILE A 172 10.38 10.25 -0.43
C ILE A 172 10.22 11.75 -0.60
N ASP A 173 9.69 12.39 0.44
CA ASP A 173 9.38 13.81 0.46
C ASP A 173 10.03 14.49 1.66
N ALA A 174 10.37 15.77 1.49
CA ALA A 174 10.79 16.60 2.61
C ALA A 174 9.56 16.92 3.48
N GLY A 175 9.57 16.46 4.73
CA GLY A 175 8.59 16.88 5.73
C GLY A 175 8.99 18.19 6.41
N GLU A 176 8.08 18.77 7.19
CA GLU A 176 8.34 20.00 7.95
C GLU A 176 9.53 19.88 8.91
N ARG A 177 9.80 18.67 9.42
CA ARG A 177 10.86 18.38 10.40
C ARG A 177 11.56 17.05 10.14
N GLY A 178 11.95 16.78 8.90
CA GLY A 178 12.68 15.56 8.54
C GLY A 178 12.21 14.97 7.22
N VAL A 179 12.34 13.67 7.06
CA VAL A 179 11.98 12.97 5.82
C VAL A 179 10.72 12.13 6.02
N ARG A 180 9.81 12.22 5.06
CA ARG A 180 8.61 11.37 4.99
C ARG A 180 8.81 10.35 3.87
N ILE A 181 8.64 9.08 4.20
CA ILE A 181 8.64 7.97 3.24
C ILE A 181 7.24 7.40 3.19
N GLU A 182 6.60 7.49 2.04
CA GLU A 182 5.26 6.96 1.81
C GLU A 182 5.33 5.76 0.88
N LEU A 183 4.82 4.62 1.34
CA LEU A 183 4.71 3.39 0.59
C LEU A 183 3.25 3.16 0.20
N GLU A 184 3.00 2.81 -1.06
CA GLU A 184 1.66 2.55 -1.59
C GLU A 184 1.53 1.16 -2.20
N SER A 185 0.30 0.62 -2.19
CA SER A 185 -0.07 -0.67 -2.79
C SER A 185 0.91 -1.75 -2.36
N GLY A 186 0.88 -2.10 -1.07
CA GLY A 186 1.86 -2.98 -0.45
C GLY A 186 1.32 -3.77 0.74
N ALA A 187 2.21 -4.49 1.41
CA ALA A 187 1.89 -5.27 2.60
C ALA A 187 3.03 -5.26 3.63
N VAL A 188 2.67 -5.43 4.89
CA VAL A 188 3.57 -5.71 6.01
C VAL A 188 3.64 -7.22 6.21
N LEU A 189 4.83 -7.75 6.42
CA LEU A 189 5.07 -9.10 6.92
C LEU A 189 5.73 -9.02 8.30
N ARG A 190 5.11 -9.63 9.30
CA ARG A 190 5.64 -9.77 10.67
C ARG A 190 5.56 -11.23 11.08
N GLY A 191 6.72 -11.88 11.24
CA GLY A 191 6.78 -13.34 11.33
C GLY A 191 6.15 -13.94 10.07
N ASP A 192 5.20 -14.86 10.25
CA ASP A 192 4.46 -15.49 9.15
C ASP A 192 3.18 -14.73 8.75
N ALA A 193 2.81 -13.68 9.49
CA ALA A 193 1.60 -12.93 9.24
C ALA A 193 1.83 -11.82 8.20
N LYS A 194 1.13 -11.93 7.06
CA LYS A 194 1.15 -10.94 5.98
C LYS A 194 -0.16 -10.17 5.93
N THR A 195 -0.08 -8.86 6.01
CA THR A 195 -1.26 -7.98 6.02
C THR A 195 -1.03 -6.84 5.02
N PRO A 196 -1.91 -6.64 4.02
CA PRO A 196 -1.90 -5.46 3.17
C PRO A 196 -1.87 -4.17 3.99
N PHE A 197 -1.33 -3.10 3.40
CA PHE A 197 -1.37 -1.79 4.02
C PHE A 197 -2.81 -1.33 4.25
N LEU A 198 -3.07 -0.75 5.42
CA LEU A 198 -4.35 -0.12 5.70
C LEU A 198 -4.57 1.00 4.67
N GLU A 199 -5.74 0.98 4.03
CA GLU A 199 -6.09 1.89 2.93
C GLU A 199 -5.12 1.85 1.71
N GLY A 200 -4.24 0.84 1.66
CA GLY A 200 -3.22 0.71 0.64
C GLY A 200 -2.01 1.62 0.85
N ARG A 201 -1.80 2.18 2.05
CA ARG A 201 -0.67 3.08 2.35
C ARG A 201 0.04 2.76 3.67
N TYR A 202 1.34 3.02 3.70
CA TYR A 202 2.16 2.95 4.91
C TYR A 202 3.12 4.13 4.93
N VAL A 203 3.29 4.78 6.08
CA VAL A 203 4.15 5.95 6.22
C VAL A 203 5.23 5.69 7.26
N ILE A 204 6.47 6.00 6.90
CA ILE A 204 7.60 6.09 7.82
C ILE A 204 7.98 7.56 7.91
N PHE A 205 8.10 8.08 9.12
CA PHE A 205 8.57 9.43 9.36
C PHE A 205 9.91 9.39 10.09
N LEU A 206 10.90 10.07 9.53
CA LEU A 206 12.27 10.17 10.02
C LEU A 206 12.54 11.61 10.51
N PRO A 207 12.14 11.95 11.74
CA PRO A 207 12.23 13.30 12.30
C PRO A 207 13.65 13.85 12.50
N ARG A 208 14.67 12.98 12.49
CA ARG A 208 16.07 13.36 12.70
C ARG A 208 16.90 13.27 11.42
N ALA A 209 16.27 12.94 10.29
CA ALA A 209 16.93 12.92 8.99
C ALA A 209 17.44 14.32 8.60
N ASP A 210 18.72 14.43 8.23
CA ASP A 210 19.29 15.66 7.70
C ASP A 210 18.89 15.85 6.23
N LEU A 211 17.94 16.76 6.00
CA LEU A 211 17.44 17.04 4.65
C LEU A 211 18.51 17.54 3.68
N VAL A 212 19.58 18.18 4.15
CA VAL A 212 20.66 18.64 3.28
C VAL A 212 21.45 17.43 2.79
N GLU A 213 21.77 16.49 3.69
CA GLU A 213 22.46 15.25 3.35
C GLU A 213 21.63 14.38 2.40
N TRP A 214 20.35 14.20 2.69
CA TRP A 214 19.43 13.41 1.85
C TRP A 214 19.30 13.97 0.42
N ARG A 215 19.31 15.31 0.27
CA ARG A 215 19.32 15.95 -1.05
C ARG A 215 20.66 15.81 -1.75
N ALA A 216 21.76 16.01 -1.03
CA ALA A 216 23.11 15.90 -1.58
C ALA A 216 23.44 14.48 -2.05
N ALA A 217 22.86 13.47 -1.41
CA ALA A 217 22.97 12.07 -1.80
C ALA A 217 22.24 11.72 -3.12
N GLY A 218 21.48 12.65 -3.69
CA GLY A 218 20.79 12.42 -4.96
C GLY A 218 19.68 11.39 -4.83
N VAL A 219 18.87 11.45 -3.76
CA VAL A 219 17.76 10.51 -3.57
C VAL A 219 16.57 10.89 -4.48
N PRO A 220 15.93 9.91 -5.17
CA PRO A 220 14.71 10.17 -5.93
C PRO A 220 13.60 10.79 -5.08
N GLY A 221 12.91 11.79 -5.63
CA GLY A 221 11.86 12.56 -4.94
C GLY A 221 12.37 13.80 -4.20
N LEU A 222 13.65 13.80 -3.79
CA LEU A 222 14.29 14.95 -3.14
C LEU A 222 15.26 15.71 -4.03
N SER A 223 15.63 15.12 -5.18
CA SER A 223 16.57 15.66 -6.14
C SER A 223 16.11 15.40 -7.57
N ASP A 224 16.58 16.24 -8.49
CA ASP A 224 16.35 16.04 -9.92
C ASP A 224 17.16 14.85 -10.43
N ALA A 225 16.56 14.07 -11.33
CA ALA A 225 17.26 12.98 -11.98
C ALA A 225 18.46 13.50 -12.77
N PRO A 226 19.61 12.79 -12.75
CA PRO A 226 20.79 13.14 -13.52
C PRO A 226 20.44 13.41 -14.99
N ARG A 227 21.06 14.44 -15.59
CA ARG A 227 20.94 14.68 -17.03
C ARG A 227 21.64 13.54 -17.76
N ARG A 228 20.94 12.86 -18.68
CA ARG A 228 21.55 11.86 -19.57
C ARG A 228 22.67 12.55 -20.36
N ARG A 229 23.89 12.01 -20.27
CA ARG A 229 25.01 12.41 -21.13
C ARG A 229 24.88 11.75 -22.50
#